data_AF-A0A8I1IV40-F1
#
_entry.id   AF-A0A8I1IV40-F1
#
_cell.length_a   1.000
_cell.length_b   1.000
_cell.length_c   1.000
_cell.angle_alpha   90.00
_cell.angle_beta   90.00
_cell.angle_gamma   90.00
#
_symmetry.space_group_name_H-M   'P 1'
#
loop_
_entity.id
_entity.type
_entity.pdbx_description
1 polymer ?
#
loop_
_entity_poly.entity_id
_entity_poly.type
_entity_poly.pdbx_seq_one_letter_code
_entity_poly.pdbx_strand_id
1 'polypeptide(L)' 'MGAHTDSLVSRLEVVEVGRRRRWSDAEKLRIVAESMAGRRLVSATARRHGISRSQLYTWRRLAREGR' A
#
# COMPACT_ATOMS: atom_id res chain seq x y z
N MET A 1 3.55 -17.43 32.06
CA MET A 1 2.25 -18.02 31.67
C MET A 1 1.36 -16.91 31.13
N GLY A 2 0.84 -17.06 29.91
CA GLY A 2 -0.13 -16.18 29.22
C GLY A 2 0.48 -14.86 28.71
N ALA A 3 1.06 -14.74 27.50
CA ALA A 3 0.44 -14.83 26.17
C ALA A 3 -0.80 -13.91 26.00
N HIS A 4 -0.54 -12.63 25.78
CA HIS A 4 -1.46 -11.75 25.04
C HIS A 4 -0.79 -11.43 23.70
N THR A 5 -0.88 -12.41 22.81
CA THR A 5 -0.51 -12.30 21.42
C THR A 5 -1.41 -11.29 20.72
N ASP A 6 -0.78 -10.45 19.93
CA ASP A 6 -1.34 -9.83 18.73
C ASP A 6 -2.52 -8.87 18.93
N SER A 7 -2.19 -7.64 19.34
CA SER A 7 -2.98 -6.48 18.98
C SER A 7 -2.09 -5.48 18.25
N LEU A 8 -1.49 -5.95 17.15
CA LEU A 8 -0.68 -5.13 16.24
C LEU A 8 -1.53 -4.26 15.29
N VAL A 9 -2.86 -4.30 15.42
CA VAL A 9 -3.80 -3.66 14.49
C VAL A 9 -4.12 -2.19 14.84
N SER A 10 -3.39 -1.56 15.77
CA SER A 10 -3.60 -0.13 16.11
C SER A 10 -2.49 0.82 15.66
N ARG A 11 -1.55 0.40 14.79
CA ARG A 11 -0.54 1.31 14.19
C ARG A 11 -0.69 1.51 12.69
N LEU A 12 -1.86 1.17 12.16
CA LEU A 12 -2.32 1.58 10.84
C LEU A 12 -3.12 2.89 10.97
N GLU A 13 -2.54 3.88 11.67
CA GLU A 13 -2.96 5.28 11.54
C GLU A 13 -2.64 5.72 10.11
N VAL A 14 -3.57 5.41 9.23
CA VAL A 14 -3.92 6.25 8.10
C VAL A 14 -4.03 7.67 8.65
N VAL A 15 -3.27 8.62 8.09
CA VAL A 15 -3.16 10.06 8.44
C VAL A 15 -1.85 10.42 9.18
N GLU A 16 -0.72 10.27 8.49
CA GLU A 16 0.41 11.20 8.65
C GLU A 16 0.33 12.22 7.50
N VAL A 17 -0.63 13.15 7.58
CA VAL A 17 -0.82 14.23 6.57
C VAL A 17 0.34 15.24 6.56
N GLY A 18 1.36 15.09 7.41
CA GLY A 18 2.54 15.96 7.47
C GLY A 18 3.88 15.32 7.08
N ARG A 19 4.05 14.00 7.21
CA ARG A 19 5.30 13.29 6.88
C ARG A 19 4.98 12.24 5.83
N ARG A 20 5.56 12.40 4.63
CA ARG A 20 5.36 11.45 3.53
C ARG A 20 5.69 10.03 4.02
N ARG A 21 4.66 9.18 4.13
CA ARG A 21 4.85 7.74 4.37
C ARG A 21 5.88 7.21 3.38
N ARG A 22 6.96 6.60 3.89
CA ARG A 22 7.93 5.90 3.06
C ARG A 22 7.41 4.49 2.79
N TRP A 23 7.44 4.08 1.53
CA TRP A 23 7.07 2.74 1.11
C TRP A 23 8.34 1.97 0.76
N SER A 24 8.57 0.84 1.42
CA SER A 24 9.58 -0.11 0.97
C SER A 24 9.21 -0.72 -0.38
N ASP A 25 10.18 -1.24 -1.12
CA ASP A 25 9.90 -1.84 -2.44
C ASP A 25 9.00 -3.07 -2.31
N ALA A 26 9.17 -3.86 -1.23
CA ALA A 26 8.26 -4.95 -0.90
C ALA A 26 6.81 -4.48 -0.68
N GLU A 27 6.60 -3.36 0.03
CA GLU A 27 5.26 -2.80 0.20
C GLU A 27 4.68 -2.27 -1.12
N LYS A 28 5.49 -1.56 -1.93
CA LYS A 28 5.05 -1.10 -3.26
C LYS A 28 4.61 -2.28 -4.12
N LEU A 29 5.38 -3.37 -4.14
CA LEU A 29 5.05 -4.57 -4.90
C LEU A 29 3.75 -5.22 -4.42
N ARG A 30 3.53 -5.33 -3.11
CA ARG A 30 2.26 -5.83 -2.55
C ARG A 30 1.07 -4.99 -2.99
N ILE A 31 1.20 -3.67 -2.94
CA ILE A 31 0.13 -2.73 -3.35
C ILE A 31 -0.14 -2.83 -4.85
N VAL A 32 0.93 -2.93 -5.65
CA VAL A 32 0.81 -3.13 -7.10
C VAL A 32 0.09 -4.45 -7.38
N ALA A 33 0.50 -5.55 -6.75
CA ALA A 33 -0.12 -6.86 -6.93
C ALA A 33 -1.61 -6.85 -6.54
N GLU A 34 -1.95 -6.29 -5.37
CA GLU A 34 -3.35 -6.13 -4.93
C GLU A 34 -4.17 -5.36 -5.97
N SER A 35 -3.62 -4.25 -6.48
CA SER A 35 -4.31 -3.47 -7.49
C SER A 35 -4.51 -4.27 -8.79
N MET A 36 -3.53 -5.09 -9.20
CA MET A 36 -3.54 -5.84 -10.46
C MET A 36 -4.52 -7.00 -10.46
N ALA A 37 -4.97 -7.44 -9.28
CA ALA A 37 -6.00 -8.48 -9.12
C ALA A 37 -7.37 -8.08 -9.73
N GLY A 38 -7.59 -6.80 -10.04
CA GLY A 38 -8.79 -6.37 -10.75
C GLY A 38 -8.70 -4.96 -11.33
N ARG A 39 -9.22 -4.77 -12.55
CA ARG A 39 -9.23 -3.46 -13.24
C ARG A 39 -9.90 -2.33 -12.44
N ARG A 40 -10.88 -2.66 -11.59
CA ARG A 40 -11.61 -1.69 -10.75
C ARG A 40 -10.97 -1.42 -9.38
N LEU A 41 -9.88 -2.12 -9.04
CA LEU A 41 -9.27 -2.03 -7.71
C LEU A 41 -8.32 -0.85 -7.55
N VAL A 42 -7.84 -0.22 -8.63
CA VAL A 42 -6.89 0.92 -8.57
C VAL A 42 -7.33 2.00 -7.58
N SER A 43 -8.56 2.48 -7.72
CA SER A 43 -9.09 3.56 -6.88
C SER A 43 -9.30 3.12 -5.43
N ALA A 44 -9.74 1.86 -5.23
CA ALA A 44 -9.98 1.30 -3.91
C ALA A 44 -8.66 1.06 -3.15
N THR A 45 -7.69 0.42 -3.81
CA THR A 45 -6.33 0.19 -3.29
C THR A 45 -5.63 1.52 -2.98
N ALA A 46 -5.71 2.51 -3.89
CA ALA A 46 -5.11 3.83 -3.66
C ALA A 46 -5.68 4.51 -2.39
N ARG A 47 -7.01 4.49 -2.22
CA ARG A 47 -7.67 5.02 -1.01
C ARG A 47 -7.28 4.27 0.25
N ARG A 48 -7.25 2.93 0.20
CA ARG A 48 -6.88 2.06 1.32
C ARG A 48 -5.47 2.33 1.82
N HIS A 49 -4.54 2.63 0.92
CA HIS A 49 -3.15 2.90 1.24
C HIS A 49 -2.83 4.39 1.39
N GLY A 50 -3.80 5.29 1.21
CA GLY A 50 -3.57 6.74 1.32
C GLY A 50 -2.63 7.31 0.25
N ILE A 51 -2.58 6.68 -0.93
CA ILE A 51 -1.76 7.13 -2.07
C ILE A 51 -2.62 7.67 -3.20
N SER A 52 -2.05 8.49 -4.07
CA SER A 52 -2.75 8.95 -5.27
C SER A 52 -2.86 7.82 -6.30
N ARG A 53 -3.91 7.87 -7.12
CA ARG A 53 -4.07 6.95 -8.26
C ARG A 53 -2.89 7.04 -9.23
N SER A 54 -2.38 8.26 -9.49
CA SER A 54 -1.23 8.48 -10.36
C SER A 54 0.03 7.81 -9.84
N GLN A 55 0.31 7.88 -8.53
CA GLN A 55 1.43 7.18 -7.91
C GLN A 55 1.32 5.66 -8.07
N LEU A 56 0.11 5.10 -7.90
CA LEU A 56 -0.13 3.67 -8.12
C LEU A 56 0.05 3.26 -9.60
N TYR A 57 -0.35 4.11 -10.56
CA TYR A 57 -0.08 3.86 -11.98
C TYR A 57 1.42 3.86 -12.30
N THR A 58 2.17 4.80 -11.73
CA THR A 58 3.64 4.82 -11.87
C THR A 58 4.26 3.54 -11.33
N TRP A 59 3.86 3.07 -10.15
CA TRP A 59 4.38 1.82 -9.58
C TRP A 59 4.02 0.59 -10.41
N ARG A 60 2.82 0.52 -10.97
CA ARG A 60 2.44 -0.55 -11.91
C ARG A 60 3.32 -0.57 -13.14
N ARG A 61 3.65 0.61 -13.67
CA ARG A 61 4.53 0.74 -14.82
C ARG A 61 5.95 0.25 -14.48
N LEU A 62 6.52 0.72 -13.37
CA LEU A 62 7.84 0.29 -12.90
C LEU A 62 7.92 -1.21 -12.64
N ALA A 63 6.89 -1.79 -12.00
CA ALA A 63 6.82 -3.23 -11.75
C ALA A 63 6.72 -4.06 -13.04
N ARG A 64 6.10 -3.52 -14.10
CA ARG A 64 6.07 -4.16 -15.44
C ARG A 64 7.39 -4.00 -16.19
N GLU A 65 8.11 -2.93 -15.92
CA GLU A 65 9.43 -2.64 -16.51
C GLU A 65 10.57 -3.39 -15.77
N GLY A 66 10.28 -4.14 -14.70
CA GLY A 66 11.25 -4.99 -13.99
C GLY A 66 12.27 -4.22 -13.15
N ARG A 67 11.95 -2.97 -12.78
CA ARG A 67 12.80 -2.10 -11.95
C ARG A 67 12.41 -2.12 -10.48
#